data_AF-A0A7G4RL30-F1
#
_entry.id   AF-A0A7G4RL30-F1
#
_cell.length_a   1.000
_cell.length_b   1.000
_cell.length_c   1.000
_cell.angle_alpha   90.00
_cell.angle_beta   90.00
_cell.angle_gamma   90.00
#
_symmetry.space_group_name_H-M   'P 1'
#
loop_
_entity.id
_entity.type
_entity.pdbx_description
1 polymer ?
#
loop_
_entity_poly.entity_id
_entity_poly.type
_entity_poly.pdbx_seq_one_letter_code
_entity_poly.pdbx_strand_id
1 'polypeptide(L)' 'MALISARKAPETEKIKIEISKDIYSEIKEYCLWAGIDNISHFFEESSTMIFSKDKEWKQYRKEKKLTLA' A
#
# COMPACT_ATOMS: atom_id res chain seq x y z
N MET A 1 32.75 2.97 -17.16
CA MET A 1 31.54 2.11 -17.13
C MET A 1 31.37 1.66 -15.69
N ALA A 2 30.34 2.13 -14.99
CA ALA A 2 30.17 1.81 -13.57
C ALA A 2 29.59 0.39 -13.43
N LEU A 3 30.28 -0.47 -12.66
CA LEU A 3 29.84 -1.85 -12.38
C LEU A 3 28.75 -1.91 -11.30
N ILE A 4 28.52 -0.81 -10.60
CA ILE A 4 27.48 -0.67 -9.58
C ILE A 4 26.47 0.35 -10.10
N SER A 5 25.29 -0.14 -10.48
CA SER A 5 24.14 0.71 -10.77
C SER A 5 23.64 1.30 -9.45
N ALA A 6 23.39 2.60 -9.39
CA ALA A 6 22.65 3.18 -8.27
C ALA A 6 21.34 2.40 -8.11
N ARG A 7 21.08 1.83 -6.92
CA ARG A 7 19.79 1.20 -6.64
C ARG A 7 18.74 2.30 -6.77
N LYS A 8 17.93 2.24 -7.83
CA LYS A 8 16.79 3.14 -8.00
C LYS A 8 15.92 2.97 -6.75
N ALA A 9 15.80 4.04 -5.96
CA ALA A 9 14.83 4.04 -4.88
C ALA A 9 13.44 3.74 -5.48
N PRO A 10 12.59 2.95 -4.80
CA PRO A 10 11.25 2.69 -5.28
C PRO A 10 10.53 4.02 -5.52
N GLU A 11 9.83 4.10 -6.65
CA GLU A 11 9.07 5.29 -7.04
C GLU A 11 7.86 5.39 -6.12
N THR A 12 7.87 6.37 -5.21
CA THR A 12 6.76 6.60 -4.27
C THR A 12 5.95 7.83 -4.69
N GLU A 13 4.63 7.70 -4.70
CA GLU A 13 3.73 8.83 -4.96
C GLU A 13 3.19 9.43 -3.65
N LYS A 14 3.13 10.76 -3.56
CA LYS A 14 2.50 11.45 -2.44
C LYS A 14 1.02 11.64 -2.72
N ILE A 15 0.17 11.14 -1.82
CA ILE A 15 -1.28 11.28 -1.90
C ILE A 15 -1.79 12.21 -0.79
N LYS A 16 -2.80 13.02 -1.12
CA LYS A 16 -3.57 13.79 -0.13
C LYS A 16 -4.86 13.03 0.14
N ILE A 17 -5.12 12.70 1.41
CA ILE A 17 -6.26 11.88 1.83
C ILE A 17 -7.17 12.71 2.75
N GLU A 18 -8.47 12.60 2.53
CA GLU A 18 -9.50 13.02 3.47
C GLU A 18 -10.16 11.78 4.07
N ILE A 19 -10.19 11.70 5.41
CA ILE A 19 -10.70 10.56 6.16
C ILE A 19 -11.40 11.07 7.42
N SER A 20 -12.34 10.29 7.95
CA SER A 20 -13.00 10.63 9.21
C SER A 20 -12.00 10.69 10.36
N LYS A 21 -12.25 11.61 11.29
CA LYS A 21 -11.38 11.84 12.43
C LYS A 21 -11.25 10.61 13.32
N ASP A 22 -12.35 9.88 13.52
CA ASP A 22 -12.40 8.71 14.39
C ASP A 22 -11.51 7.59 13.83
N ILE A 23 -11.66 7.27 12.55
CA ILE A 23 -10.84 6.25 11.88
C ILE A 23 -9.37 6.67 11.88
N TYR A 24 -9.07 7.94 11.61
CA TYR A 24 -7.69 8.42 11.66
C TYR A 24 -7.07 8.32 13.05
N SER A 25 -7.86 8.51 14.10
CA SER A 25 -7.41 8.36 15.48
C SER A 25 -7.11 6.90 15.82
N GLU A 26 -7.99 5.98 15.39
CA GLU A 26 -7.78 4.54 15.54
C GLU A 26 -6.54 4.05 14.78
N ILE A 27 -6.32 4.53 13.55
CA ILE A 27 -5.09 4.24 12.79
C ILE A 27 -3.85 4.68 13.55
N LYS A 28 -3.86 5.88 14.15
CA LYS A 28 -2.72 6.36 14.93
C LYS A 28 -2.45 5.51 16.17
N GLU A 29 -3.49 5.15 16.90
CA GLU A 29 -3.37 4.31 18.09
C GLU A 29 -2.84 2.92 17.73
N TYR A 30 -3.36 2.33 16.65
CA TYR A 30 -2.87 1.07 16.12
C TYR A 30 -1.39 1.15 15.73
N CYS A 31 -0.99 2.18 14.97
CA CYS A 31 0.40 2.38 14.58
C CYS A 31 1.32 2.51 15.80
N LEU A 32 0.88 3.24 16.83
CA LEU A 32 1.65 3.38 18.07
C LEU A 32 1.80 2.05 18.82
N TRP A 33 0.72 1.27 18.95
CA TRP A 33 0.75 -0.06 19.57
C TRP A 33 1.62 -1.06 18.80
N ALA A 34 1.57 -1.02 17.46
CA ALA A 34 2.31 -1.92 16.58
C ALA A 34 3.76 -1.48 16.32
N GLY A 35 4.19 -0.31 16.79
CA GLY A 35 5.52 0.24 16.51
C GLY A 35 5.72 0.66 15.06
N ILE A 36 4.66 1.13 14.39
CA ILE A 36 4.70 1.64 13.02
C ILE A 36 4.90 3.15 13.05
N ASP A 37 6.09 3.60 12.66
CA ASP A 37 6.43 5.04 12.69
C ASP A 37 5.84 5.83 11.50
N ASN A 38 5.41 5.15 10.44
CA ASN A 38 4.96 5.78 9.20
C ASN A 38 3.54 5.36 8.84
N ILE A 39 2.62 6.33 8.82
CA ILE A 39 1.23 6.12 8.40
C ILE A 39 1.15 5.64 6.94
N SER A 40 2.07 6.06 6.07
CA SER A 40 2.14 5.54 4.69
C SER A 40 2.36 4.03 4.68
N HIS A 41 3.24 3.52 5.56
CA HIS A 41 3.50 2.09 5.69
C HIS A 41 2.24 1.33 6.13
N PHE A 42 1.47 1.90 7.06
CA PHE A 42 0.17 1.33 7.45
C PHE A 42 -0.78 1.21 6.25
N PHE A 43 -0.88 2.24 5.40
CA PHE A 43 -1.74 2.19 4.22
C PHE A 43 -1.25 1.20 3.17
N GLU A 44 0.06 1.11 2.92
CA GLU A 44 0.64 0.15 1.97
C GLU A 44 0.41 -1.30 2.42
N GLU A 45 0.67 -1.62 3.68
CA GLU A 45 0.46 -2.95 4.24
C GLU A 45 -1.01 -3.32 4.28
N SER A 46 -1.88 -2.40 4.72
CA SER A 46 -3.33 -2.60 4.73
C SER A 46 -3.87 -2.87 3.33
N SER A 47 -3.42 -2.08 2.34
CA SER A 47 -3.82 -2.26 0.93
C SER A 47 -3.34 -3.60 0.39
N THR A 48 -2.09 -3.97 0.67
CA THR A 48 -1.52 -5.27 0.27
C THR A 48 -2.30 -6.42 0.88
N MET A 49 -2.67 -6.32 2.15
CA MET A 49 -3.48 -7.30 2.85
C MET A 49 -4.86 -7.45 2.20
N ILE A 50 -5.54 -6.34 1.88
CA ILE A 50 -6.82 -6.34 1.16
C ILE A 50 -6.66 -7.01 -0.21
N PHE A 51 -5.69 -6.60 -1.01
CA PHE A 51 -5.45 -7.19 -2.34
C PHE A 51 -5.12 -8.70 -2.28
N SER A 52 -4.51 -9.14 -1.17
CA SER A 52 -4.19 -10.55 -0.93
C SER A 52 -5.36 -11.38 -0.42
N LYS A 53 -6.47 -10.77 0.03
CA LYS A 53 -7.61 -11.50 0.61
C LYS A 53 -8.89 -11.34 -0.18
N ASP A 54 -9.09 -10.21 -0.84
CA ASP A 54 -10.24 -9.94 -1.67
C ASP A 54 -10.25 -10.86 -2.91
N LYS A 55 -11.20 -11.79 -2.93
CA LYS A 55 -11.35 -12.78 -4.00
C LYS A 55 -11.83 -12.14 -5.29
N GLU A 56 -12.75 -11.19 -5.19
CA GLU A 56 -13.33 -10.48 -6.34
C GLU A 56 -12.27 -9.60 -7.00
N TRP A 57 -11.49 -8.87 -6.20
CA TRP A 57 -10.35 -8.10 -6.70
C TRP A 57 -9.32 -8.98 -7.41
N LYS A 58 -8.98 -10.13 -6.83
CA LYS A 58 -8.06 -11.09 -7.45
C LYS A 58 -8.60 -11.63 -8.76
N GLN A 59 -9.89 -11.93 -8.84
CA GLN A 59 -10.54 -12.39 -10.06
C GLN A 59 -10.52 -11.29 -11.13
N TYR A 60 -10.96 -10.08 -10.78
CA TYR A 60 -10.91 -8.90 -11.65
C TYR A 60 -9.51 -8.67 -12.22
N ARG A 61 -8.47 -8.74 -11.38
CA ARG A 61 -7.07 -8.61 -11.83
C ARG A 61 -6.64 -9.70 -12.82
N LYS A 62 -7.12 -10.93 -12.65
CA LYS A 62 -6.80 -12.04 -13.58
C LYS A 62 -7.48 -11.80 -14.93
N GLU A 63 -8.77 -11.46 -14.91
CA GLU A 63 -9.55 -11.18 -16.12
C GLU A 63 -8.96 -9.99 -16.89
N LYS A 64 -8.61 -8.90 -16.20
CA LYS A 64 -7.95 -7.74 -16.81
C LYS A 64 -6.60 -8.09 -17.46
N LYS A 65 -5.81 -8.98 -16.85
CA LYS A 65 -4.54 -9.43 -17.44
C LYS A 65 -4.75 -10.30 -18.67
N LEU A 66 -5.78 -11.15 -18.67
CA LEU A 66 -6.16 -11.99 -19.81
C LEU A 66 -6.68 -11.17 -21.00
N THR A 67 -7.34 -10.03 -20.76
CA THR A 67 -7.83 -9.14 -21.84
C THR A 67 -6.74 -8.25 -22.46
N LEU A 68 -5.56 -8.17 -21.84
CA LEU A 68 -4.43 -7.37 -22.28
C LEU A 68 -3.27 -8.22 -22.84
N ALA A 69 -3.43 -9.55 -22.85
CA ALA A 69 -2.49 -10.54 -23.37
C ALA A 69 -3.03 -11.12 -24.69
#